data_AF-A0A955JJP8-F1
#
_entry.id   AF-A0A955JJP8-F1
#
_cell.length_a   1.000
_cell.length_b   1.000
_cell.length_c   1.000
_cell.angle_alpha   90.00
_cell.angle_beta   90.00
_cell.angle_gamma   90.00
#
_symmetry.space_group_name_H-M   'P 1'
#
loop_
_entity.id
_entity.type
_entity.pdbx_description
1 polymer ?
#
loop_
_entity_poly.entity_id
_entity_poly.type
_entity_poly.pdbx_seq_one_letter_code
_entity_poly.pdbx_strand_id
1 'polypeptide(L)'
;MTFIAKDQSVQDGDPVHLISFVQGSLTWRYALVPFTVSALGETWVPSTISAGAVNQTPEMAKNILSMKFPRDHEFARTFLWSPPDQVTSVTMYRGHLGDPDNEYITTWKGRVANARADGDEITLECEHIFTSLRRPGLRARFQKSCRHALYGRGCNLDQETFAVAGTCTAVDG
;
A
#
# COMPACT_ATOMS: atom_id res chain seq x y z
N MET A 1 28.83 -9.56 0.82
CA MET A 1 28.28 -10.94 0.72
C MET A 1 26.85 -10.68 0.33
N THR A 2 26.49 -10.96 -0.91
CA THR A 2 25.26 -10.42 -1.52
C THR A 2 24.00 -11.07 -0.96
N PHE A 3 22.85 -10.43 -1.15
CA PHE A 3 21.54 -10.94 -0.73
C PHE A 3 21.34 -12.42 -1.11
N ILE A 4 21.67 -12.78 -2.35
CA ILE A 4 21.48 -14.13 -2.91
C ILE A 4 22.28 -15.18 -2.12
N ALA A 5 23.49 -14.85 -1.68
CA ALA A 5 24.34 -15.79 -0.95
C ALA A 5 23.74 -16.15 0.41
N LYS A 6 23.11 -15.18 1.09
CA LYS A 6 22.39 -15.44 2.35
C LYS A 6 21.06 -16.13 2.14
N ASP A 7 20.31 -15.74 1.12
CA ASP A 7 18.99 -16.31 0.81
C ASP A 7 19.08 -17.80 0.41
N GLN A 8 20.18 -18.20 -0.23
CA GLN A 8 20.47 -19.60 -0.59
C GLN A 8 21.21 -20.38 0.50
N SER A 9 21.68 -19.72 1.57
CA SER A 9 22.36 -20.40 2.68
C SER A 9 21.37 -21.25 3.47
N VAL A 10 21.85 -22.40 3.95
CA VAL A 10 21.06 -23.33 4.76
C VAL A 10 20.84 -22.79 6.18
N GLN A 11 21.75 -21.95 6.69
CA GLN A 11 21.78 -21.56 8.11
C GLN A 11 21.97 -20.05 8.35
N ASP A 12 22.50 -19.30 7.38
CA ASP A 12 22.85 -17.87 7.58
C ASP A 12 21.72 -16.91 7.18
N GLY A 13 20.57 -17.45 6.79
CA GLY A 13 19.40 -16.68 6.38
C GLY A 13 18.64 -16.11 7.58
N ASP A 14 18.67 -14.78 7.73
CA ASP A 14 17.88 -14.06 8.74
C ASP A 14 16.98 -13.01 8.07
N PRO A 15 15.81 -13.41 7.53
CA PRO A 15 15.00 -12.55 6.67
C PRO A 15 14.28 -11.43 7.42
N VAL A 16 14.35 -10.22 6.88
CA VAL A 16 13.64 -9.03 7.38
C VAL A 16 12.69 -8.52 6.30
N HIS A 17 11.45 -8.25 6.69
CA HIS A 17 10.41 -7.71 5.80
C HIS A 17 10.14 -6.24 6.10
N LEU A 18 10.13 -5.42 5.04
CA LEU A 18 9.81 -3.99 5.10
C LEU A 18 8.62 -3.70 4.18
N ILE A 19 7.68 -2.87 4.62
CA ILE A 19 6.47 -2.54 3.86
C ILE A 19 6.31 -1.03 3.76
N SER A 20 6.28 -0.54 2.52
CA SER A 20 6.06 0.87 2.20
C SER A 20 4.69 1.07 1.60
N PHE A 21 3.97 2.04 2.16
CA PHE A 21 2.70 2.54 1.66
C PHE A 21 2.91 3.95 1.12
N VAL A 22 2.51 4.21 -0.12
CA VAL A 22 2.63 5.52 -0.76
C VAL A 22 1.27 5.95 -1.27
N GLN A 23 0.84 7.14 -0.87
CA GLN A 23 -0.41 7.77 -1.29
C GLN A 23 -0.15 9.23 -1.65
N GLY A 24 -0.10 9.53 -2.95
CA GLY A 24 0.29 10.87 -3.40
C GLY A 24 1.67 11.25 -2.87
N SER A 25 1.75 12.30 -2.05
CA SER A 25 2.99 12.75 -1.37
C SER A 25 3.22 12.11 0.00
N LEU A 26 2.23 11.41 0.56
CA LEU A 26 2.34 10.75 1.86
C LEU A 26 3.00 9.39 1.70
N THR A 27 3.95 9.07 2.57
CA THR A 27 4.65 7.79 2.59
C THR A 27 4.73 7.27 4.02
N TRP A 28 4.32 6.02 4.24
CA TRP A 28 4.46 5.31 5.50
C TRP A 28 5.38 4.10 5.30
N ARG A 29 6.30 3.89 6.23
CA ARG A 29 7.35 2.87 6.15
C ARG A 29 7.39 2.06 7.43
N TYR A 30 7.10 0.78 7.30
CA TYR A 30 7.04 -0.14 8.44
C TYR A 30 8.02 -1.29 8.29
N ALA A 31 8.65 -1.67 9.40
CA ALA A 31 9.48 -2.85 9.53
C ALA A 31 8.73 -3.90 10.34
N LEU A 32 8.69 -5.15 9.86
CA LEU A 32 8.04 -6.28 10.53
C LEU A 32 8.99 -6.94 11.56
N VAL A 33 9.80 -6.12 12.20
CA VAL A 33 10.78 -6.49 13.23
C VAL A 33 10.62 -5.52 14.41
N PRO A 34 11.03 -5.90 15.63
CA PRO A 34 10.81 -5.08 16.83
C PRO A 34 11.74 -3.86 16.95
N PHE A 35 12.62 -3.63 15.98
CA PHE A 35 13.59 -2.53 15.98
C PHE A 35 13.51 -1.71 14.69
N THR A 36 14.03 -0.49 14.76
CA THR A 36 14.10 0.41 13.60
C THR A 36 15.14 -0.10 12.61
N VAL A 37 14.81 -0.09 11.32
CA VAL A 37 15.71 -0.52 10.24
C VAL A 37 16.06 0.66 9.35
N SER A 38 17.35 0.85 9.04
CA SER A 38 17.82 1.83 8.05
C SER A 38 18.18 1.12 6.76
N ALA A 39 17.33 1.25 5.74
CA ALA A 39 17.46 0.55 4.47
C ALA A 39 16.93 1.40 3.33
N LEU A 40 17.48 1.22 2.12
CA LEU A 40 17.07 1.95 0.92
C LEU A 40 17.14 3.48 1.08
N GLY A 41 18.09 3.97 1.89
CA GLY A 41 18.27 5.41 2.18
C GLY A 41 17.22 6.00 3.13
N GLU A 42 16.36 5.18 3.73
CA GLU A 42 15.23 5.60 4.54
C GLU A 42 15.20 4.87 5.89
N THR A 43 14.48 5.45 6.86
CA THR A 43 14.26 4.84 8.18
C THR A 43 12.88 4.20 8.24
N TRP A 44 12.82 2.96 8.73
CA TRP A 44 11.63 2.12 8.79
C TRP A 44 11.22 1.87 10.23
N VAL A 45 9.98 2.21 10.56
CA VAL A 45 9.46 2.17 11.94
C VAL A 45 8.98 0.75 12.26
N PRO A 46 9.36 0.16 13.41
CA PRO A 46 8.86 -1.14 13.81
C PRO A 46 7.34 -1.10 14.00
N SER A 47 6.63 -2.07 13.43
CA SER A 47 5.18 -2.19 13.61
C SER A 47 4.75 -3.66 13.69
N THR A 48 3.73 -3.93 14.49
CA THR A 48 3.17 -5.28 14.73
C THR A 48 2.21 -5.68 13.60
N ILE A 49 2.65 -5.51 12.36
CA ILE A 49 1.87 -5.86 11.16
C ILE A 49 2.13 -7.31 10.84
N SER A 50 1.07 -8.10 10.66
CA SER A 50 1.19 -9.46 10.16
C SER A 50 0.86 -9.48 8.67
N ALA A 51 1.86 -9.69 7.83
CA ALA A 51 1.65 -9.93 6.41
C ALA A 51 1.34 -11.40 6.14
N GLY A 52 0.30 -11.67 5.35
CA GLY A 52 0.02 -13.01 4.84
C GLY A 52 1.09 -13.50 3.88
N ALA A 53 1.08 -14.81 3.61
CA ALA A 53 2.01 -15.40 2.65
C ALA A 53 1.80 -14.82 1.25
N VAL A 54 2.90 -14.40 0.61
CA VAL A 54 2.88 -14.06 -0.81
C VAL A 54 2.82 -15.36 -1.60
N ASN A 55 1.62 -15.72 -2.04
CA ASN A 55 1.43 -16.84 -2.94
C ASN A 55 1.80 -16.39 -4.37
N GLN A 56 2.34 -17.27 -5.19
CA GLN A 56 2.49 -17.04 -6.62
C GLN A 56 1.65 -18.08 -7.35
N THR A 57 0.46 -17.69 -7.77
CA THR A 57 -0.43 -18.53 -8.57
C THR A 57 -0.48 -18.02 -10.01
N PRO A 58 -0.67 -18.91 -11.01
CA PRO A 58 -0.83 -18.50 -12.40
C PRO A 58 -2.09 -17.64 -12.59
N GLU A 59 -3.08 -17.78 -11.69
CA GLU A 59 -4.27 -16.95 -11.66
C GLU A 59 -4.04 -15.67 -10.83
N MET A 60 -3.27 -14.74 -11.40
CA MET A 60 -2.83 -13.50 -10.74
C MET A 60 -3.97 -12.63 -10.19
N ALA A 61 -5.18 -12.74 -10.74
CA ALA A 61 -6.36 -12.00 -10.28
C ALA A 61 -6.87 -12.45 -8.90
N LYS A 62 -6.57 -13.68 -8.49
CA LYS A 62 -6.94 -14.22 -7.16
C LYS A 62 -5.83 -14.06 -6.13
N ASN A 63 -4.69 -13.48 -6.53
CA ASN A 63 -3.54 -13.33 -5.66
C ASN A 63 -3.66 -12.06 -4.83
N ILE A 64 -4.49 -12.15 -3.78
CA ILE A 64 -4.70 -11.10 -2.79
C ILE A 64 -3.70 -11.30 -1.66
N LEU A 65 -2.96 -10.24 -1.34
CA LEU A 65 -2.13 -10.19 -0.14
C LEU A 65 -2.96 -9.57 0.99
N SER A 66 -3.23 -10.34 2.04
CA SER A 66 -3.87 -9.85 3.26
C SER A 66 -2.81 -9.37 4.24
N MET A 67 -2.98 -8.15 4.75
CA MET A 67 -2.14 -7.62 5.83
C MET A 67 -3.02 -7.26 7.02
N LYS A 68 -2.66 -7.76 8.19
CA LYS A 68 -3.37 -7.54 9.44
C LYS A 68 -2.67 -6.49 10.28
N PHE A 69 -3.45 -5.55 10.76
CA PHE A 69 -3.02 -4.45 11.62
C PHE A 69 -3.81 -4.49 12.93
N PRO A 70 -3.21 -4.02 14.04
CA PRO A 70 -3.96 -3.67 15.23
C PRO A 70 -5.06 -2.66 14.91
N ARG A 71 -6.20 -2.75 15.60
CA ARG A 71 -7.35 -1.86 15.34
C ARG A 71 -7.12 -0.39 15.66
N ASP A 72 -6.18 -0.10 16.55
CA ASP A 72 -5.76 1.25 16.92
C ASP A 72 -4.72 1.85 15.95
N HIS A 73 -4.18 1.06 15.02
CA HIS A 73 -3.11 1.49 14.12
C HIS A 73 -3.53 2.67 13.24
N GLU A 74 -2.83 3.80 13.36
CA GLU A 74 -3.19 5.10 12.76
C GLU A 74 -3.44 5.02 11.25
N PHE A 75 -2.51 4.41 10.51
CA PHE A 75 -2.64 4.21 9.07
C PHE A 75 -3.85 3.35 8.68
N ALA A 76 -4.01 2.17 9.29
CA ALA A 76 -5.07 1.22 8.91
C ALA A 76 -6.47 1.77 9.22
N ARG A 77 -6.62 2.53 10.32
CA ARG A 77 -7.89 3.18 10.70
C ARG A 77 -8.39 4.17 9.66
N THR A 78 -7.49 4.81 8.92
CA THR A 78 -7.85 5.78 7.88
C THR A 78 -8.74 5.14 6.80
N PHE A 79 -8.54 3.84 6.52
CA PHE A 79 -9.33 3.12 5.50
C PHE A 79 -10.73 2.68 5.97
N LEU A 80 -11.03 2.74 7.27
CA LEU A 80 -12.34 2.33 7.79
C LEU A 80 -13.40 3.43 7.72
N TRP A 81 -12.99 4.68 7.92
CA TRP A 81 -13.92 5.81 7.99
C TRP A 81 -14.26 6.36 6.61
N SER A 82 -13.25 6.56 5.76
CA SER A 82 -13.43 7.12 4.43
C SER A 82 -12.41 6.49 3.49
N PRO A 83 -12.84 5.89 2.37
CA PRO A 83 -11.91 5.43 1.35
C PRO A 83 -11.08 6.63 0.86
N PRO A 84 -9.74 6.53 0.85
CA PRO A 84 -8.93 7.62 0.39
C PRO A 84 -9.18 7.92 -1.10
N ASP A 85 -9.17 9.20 -1.45
CA ASP A 85 -9.36 9.68 -2.83
C ASP A 85 -8.21 9.24 -3.77
N GLN A 86 -7.02 9.08 -3.20
CA GLN A 86 -5.81 8.65 -3.90
C GLN A 86 -5.54 7.15 -3.70
N VAL A 87 -5.12 6.47 -4.77
CA VAL A 87 -4.73 5.06 -4.72
C VAL A 87 -3.50 4.90 -3.83
N THR A 88 -3.61 4.05 -2.81
CA THR A 88 -2.47 3.72 -1.93
C THR A 88 -1.69 2.56 -2.52
N SER A 89 -0.48 2.85 -2.98
CA SER A 89 0.47 1.87 -3.50
C SER A 89 1.17 1.17 -2.34
N VAL A 90 1.41 -0.12 -2.49
CA VAL A 90 2.03 -0.97 -1.47
C VAL A 90 3.24 -1.66 -2.09
N THR A 91 4.39 -1.59 -1.45
CA THR A 91 5.61 -2.29 -1.86
C THR A 91 6.19 -3.03 -0.66
N MET A 92 6.39 -4.33 -0.81
CA MET A 92 7.04 -5.17 0.20
C MET A 92 8.45 -5.52 -0.26
N TYR A 93 9.39 -5.33 0.65
CA TYR A 93 10.79 -5.67 0.47
C TYR A 93 11.19 -6.81 1.39
N ARG A 94 12.15 -7.61 0.94
CA ARG A 94 12.84 -8.61 1.76
C ARG A 94 14.34 -8.33 1.72
N GLY A 95 14.97 -8.31 2.87
CA GLY A 95 16.42 -8.29 3.04
C GLY A 95 16.83 -9.34 4.08
N HIS A 96 18.11 -9.36 4.43
CA HIS A 96 18.62 -10.20 5.52
C HIS A 96 19.34 -9.36 6.57
N LEU A 97 19.17 -9.70 7.85
CA LEU A 97 19.92 -9.08 8.92
C LEU A 97 21.41 -9.41 8.79
N GLY A 98 22.25 -8.40 9.04
CA GLY A 98 23.71 -8.53 8.94
C GLY A 98 24.22 -8.77 7.51
N ASP A 99 23.41 -8.51 6.48
CA ASP A 99 23.91 -8.42 5.11
C ASP A 99 24.86 -7.21 5.02
N PRO A 100 26.16 -7.40 4.68
CA PRO A 100 27.12 -6.31 4.56
C PRO A 100 26.77 -5.30 3.48
N ASP A 101 26.06 -5.74 2.43
CA ASP A 101 25.70 -4.92 1.29
C ASP A 101 24.34 -4.21 1.52
N ASN A 102 23.66 -4.51 2.64
CA ASN A 102 22.37 -3.98 3.06
C ASN A 102 21.34 -4.02 1.92
N GLU A 103 21.30 -5.13 1.19
CA GLU A 103 20.53 -5.27 -0.04
C GLU A 103 19.08 -5.72 0.28
N TYR A 104 18.12 -5.03 -0.33
CA TYR A 104 16.70 -5.34 -0.19
C TYR A 104 16.06 -5.49 -1.56
N ILE A 105 15.44 -6.65 -1.81
CA ILE A 105 14.73 -6.92 -3.04
C ILE A 105 13.23 -6.65 -2.87
N THR A 106 12.58 -6.18 -3.93
CA THR A 106 11.11 -6.06 -3.94
C THR A 106 10.48 -7.43 -4.17
N THR A 107 9.86 -8.00 -3.14
CA THR A 107 9.19 -9.30 -3.22
C THR A 107 7.76 -9.20 -3.71
N TRP A 108 7.09 -8.07 -3.46
CA TRP A 108 5.70 -7.88 -3.87
C TRP A 108 5.38 -6.40 -4.07
N LYS A 109 4.54 -6.09 -5.06
CA LYS A 109 4.09 -4.73 -5.34
C LYS A 109 2.64 -4.69 -5.83
N GLY A 110 1.88 -3.74 -5.31
CA GLY A 110 0.46 -3.63 -5.61
C GLY A 110 -0.18 -2.40 -4.99
N ARG A 111 -1.45 -2.53 -4.63
CA ARG A 111 -2.25 -1.45 -4.05
C ARG A 111 -3.25 -1.99 -3.04
N VAL A 112 -3.63 -1.15 -2.09
CA VAL A 112 -4.74 -1.45 -1.19
C VAL A 112 -6.04 -1.39 -1.99
N ALA A 113 -6.82 -2.48 -1.97
CA ALA A 113 -8.08 -2.58 -2.68
C ALA A 113 -9.28 -2.49 -1.73
N ASN A 114 -9.15 -3.06 -0.53
CA ASN A 114 -10.21 -3.07 0.45
C ASN A 114 -9.65 -3.11 1.87
N ALA A 115 -10.46 -2.69 2.85
CA ALA A 115 -10.18 -2.77 4.26
C ALA A 115 -11.40 -3.34 5.00
N ARG A 116 -11.17 -4.26 5.92
CA ARG A 116 -12.21 -4.83 6.79
C ARG A 116 -11.72 -4.82 8.23
N ALA A 117 -12.58 -4.41 9.15
CA ALA A 117 -12.34 -4.56 10.57
C ALA A 117 -13.04 -5.82 11.08
N ASP A 118 -12.34 -6.63 11.86
CA ASP A 118 -12.89 -7.81 12.52
C ASP A 118 -12.30 -7.91 13.93
N GLY A 119 -13.16 -7.86 14.96
CA GLY A 119 -12.72 -7.78 16.35
C GLY A 119 -11.71 -6.65 16.59
N ASP A 120 -10.52 -7.00 17.09
CA ASP A 120 -9.42 -6.09 17.41
C ASP A 120 -8.38 -5.95 16.28
N GLU A 121 -8.69 -6.45 15.08
CA GLU A 121 -7.82 -6.38 13.92
C GLU A 121 -8.46 -5.62 12.75
N ILE A 122 -7.60 -5.00 11.93
CA ILE A 122 -7.94 -4.44 10.62
C ILE A 122 -7.18 -5.23 9.57
N THR A 123 -7.91 -5.86 8.66
CA THR A 123 -7.35 -6.58 7.51
C THR A 123 -7.43 -5.69 6.27
N LEU A 124 -6.27 -5.32 5.73
CA LEU A 124 -6.15 -4.69 4.42
C LEU A 124 -5.95 -5.77 3.34
N GLU A 125 -6.84 -5.79 2.34
CA GLU A 125 -6.72 -6.63 1.17
C GLU A 125 -6.01 -5.86 0.07
N CYS A 126 -4.87 -6.39 -0.37
CA CYS A 126 -4.04 -5.74 -1.37
C CYS A 126 -3.99 -6.56 -2.67
N GLU A 127 -4.22 -5.88 -3.78
CA GLU A 127 -4.19 -6.45 -5.13
C GLU A 127 -2.81 -6.21 -5.76
N HIS A 128 -2.31 -7.22 -6.48
CA HIS A 128 -1.06 -7.11 -7.23
C HIS A 128 -1.14 -6.05 -8.33
N ILE A 129 -0.03 -5.35 -8.61
CA ILE A 129 0.04 -4.33 -9.66
C ILE A 129 -0.42 -4.83 -11.04
N PHE A 130 -0.28 -6.12 -11.36
CA PHE A 130 -0.71 -6.71 -12.63
C PHE A 130 -2.23 -6.73 -12.83
N THR A 131 -3.03 -6.70 -11.77
CA THR A 131 -4.50 -6.62 -11.91
C THR A 131 -4.93 -5.29 -12.52
N SER A 132 -4.15 -4.22 -12.33
CA SER A 132 -4.41 -2.92 -12.95
C SER A 132 -4.18 -2.93 -14.47
N LEU A 133 -3.25 -3.76 -14.96
CA LEU A 133 -2.90 -3.88 -16.39
C LEU A 133 -4.00 -4.58 -17.20
N ARG A 134 -4.82 -5.43 -16.56
CA ARG A 134 -5.89 -6.19 -17.21
C ARG A 134 -7.20 -5.42 -17.38
N ARG A 135 -7.23 -4.16 -16.94
CA ARG A 135 -8.40 -3.28 -17.13
C ARG A 135 -8.62 -3.10 -18.63
N PRO A 136 -9.85 -3.32 -19.15
CA PRO A 136 -10.13 -3.07 -20.57
C PRO A 136 -9.74 -1.62 -20.89
N GLY A 137 -9.00 -1.46 -21.99
CA GLY A 137 -8.35 -0.21 -22.38
C GLY A 137 -9.33 0.96 -22.51
N LEU A 138 -9.83 1.24 -23.70
CA LEU A 138 -10.77 2.34 -23.91
C LEU A 138 -12.15 2.00 -23.33
N ARG A 139 -12.40 2.42 -22.08
CA ARG A 139 -13.74 2.36 -21.47
C ARG A 139 -14.64 3.53 -21.88
N ALA A 140 -14.08 4.53 -22.55
CA ALA A 140 -14.83 5.70 -22.96
C ALA A 140 -15.86 5.29 -24.03
N ARG A 141 -17.14 5.46 -23.71
CA ARG A 141 -18.23 5.39 -24.67
C ARG A 141 -18.61 6.82 -25.09
N PHE A 142 -19.11 6.96 -26.31
CA PHE A 142 -19.69 8.22 -26.76
C PHE A 142 -20.91 8.56 -25.90
N GLN A 143 -20.91 9.77 -25.33
CA GLN A 143 -22.04 10.33 -24.57
C GLN A 143 -22.01 11.85 -24.72
N LYS A 144 -23.15 12.51 -24.44
CA LYS A 144 -23.28 13.98 -24.55
C LYS A 144 -22.65 14.73 -23.37
N SER A 145 -22.66 14.13 -22.18
CA SER A 145 -22.08 14.70 -20.95
C SER A 145 -20.57 14.45 -20.85
N CYS A 146 -19.87 15.28 -20.08
CA CYS A 146 -18.47 15.04 -19.75
C CYS A 146 -18.34 13.71 -18.98
N ARG A 147 -17.39 12.85 -19.39
CA ARG A 147 -17.16 11.53 -18.78
C ARG A 147 -16.22 11.52 -17.58
N HIS A 148 -15.50 12.62 -17.36
CA HIS A 148 -14.49 12.72 -16.32
C HIS A 148 -15.17 13.03 -14.98
N ALA A 149 -14.72 12.42 -13.90
CA ALA A 149 -15.08 12.86 -12.56
C ALA A 149 -14.67 14.33 -12.40
N LEU A 150 -15.50 15.13 -11.73
CA LEU A 150 -15.22 16.55 -11.48
C LEU A 150 -13.87 16.66 -10.74
N TYR A 151 -12.95 17.48 -11.25
CA TYR A 151 -11.56 17.64 -10.77
C TYR A 151 -10.69 16.38 -10.79
N GLY A 152 -11.20 15.26 -11.33
CA GLY A 152 -10.43 14.03 -11.49
C GLY A 152 -9.55 14.03 -12.73
N ARG A 153 -8.80 12.94 -12.93
CA ARG A 153 -7.89 12.78 -14.08
C ARG A 153 -8.61 12.97 -15.43
N GLY A 154 -8.18 13.99 -16.18
CA GLY A 154 -8.71 14.38 -17.48
C GLY A 154 -9.86 15.39 -17.44
N CYS A 155 -10.29 15.81 -16.25
CA CYS A 155 -11.02 17.07 -16.07
C CYS A 155 -9.98 18.21 -16.04
N ASN A 156 -10.16 19.22 -16.89
CA ASN A 156 -9.27 20.39 -16.95
C ASN A 156 -9.86 21.62 -16.24
N LEU A 157 -10.90 21.42 -15.42
CA LEU A 157 -11.50 22.49 -14.64
C LEU A 157 -10.64 22.72 -13.39
N ASP A 158 -10.30 23.97 -13.11
CA ASP A 158 -9.57 24.34 -11.91
C ASP A 158 -10.53 24.43 -10.72
N GLN A 159 -10.31 23.60 -9.71
CA GLN A 159 -11.13 23.56 -8.50
C GLN A 159 -11.10 24.89 -7.75
N GLU A 160 -9.97 25.59 -7.75
CA GLU A 160 -9.79 26.84 -7.02
C GLU A 160 -10.66 27.97 -7.57
N THR A 161 -11.03 27.90 -8.86
CA THR A 161 -11.92 28.91 -9.48
C THR A 161 -13.38 28.78 -9.03
N PHE A 162 -13.78 27.63 -8.50
CA PHE A 162 -15.17 27.34 -8.10
C PHE A 162 -15.30 27.01 -6.61
N ALA A 163 -14.23 27.12 -5.84
CA ALA A 163 -14.24 26.88 -4.41
C ALA A 163 -15.06 27.96 -3.69
N VAL A 164 -16.03 27.54 -2.87
CA VAL A 164 -16.76 28.43 -1.96
C VAL A 164 -16.24 28.19 -0.55
N ALA A 165 -15.54 29.19 0.00
CA ALA A 165 -15.04 29.12 1.36
C ALA A 165 -16.23 29.17 2.35
N GLY A 166 -16.29 28.20 3.26
CA GLY A 166 -17.29 28.14 4.32
C GLY A 166 -16.66 27.62 5.61
N THR A 167 -17.09 28.16 6.74
CA THR A 167 -16.71 27.66 8.06
C THR A 167 -17.81 26.78 8.61
N CYS A 168 -17.49 25.53 8.95
CA CYS A 168 -18.44 24.63 9.61
C CYS A 168 -18.68 25.11 11.05
N THR A 169 -19.90 25.54 11.37
CA THR A 169 -20.26 26.08 12.69
C THR A 169 -20.90 25.05 13.61
N ALA A 170 -21.50 24.00 13.05
CA ALA A 170 -22.08 22.89 13.80
C ALA A 170 -22.19 21.66 12.89
N VAL A 171 -22.12 20.47 13.49
CA VAL A 171 -22.43 19.19 12.85
C VAL A 171 -23.44 18.49 13.76
N ASP A 172 -24.56 18.04 13.18
CA ASP A 172 -25.61 17.27 13.86
C ASP A 172 -25.85 15.98 13.07
N GLY A 173 -26.12 14.87 13.76
CA GLY A 173 -26.07 13.50 13.22
C GLY A 173 -27.24 12.63 13.61
#